data_AF-A0A953KR09-F1
#
_entry.id   AF-A0A953KR09-F1
#
_cell.length_a   1.000
_cell.length_b   1.000
_cell.length_c   1.000
_cell.angle_alpha   90.00
_cell.angle_beta   90.00
_cell.angle_gamma   90.00
#
_symmetry.space_group_name_H-M   'P 1'
#
loop_
_entity.id
_entity.type
_entity.pdbx_description
1 polymer ?
#
loop_
_entity_poly.entity_id
_entity_poly.type
_entity_poly.pdbx_seq_one_letter_code
_entity_poly.pdbx_strand_id
1 'polypeptide(L)'
;MLRLLLALALILSPPGAARRTPRLIEGTVTLDARDEAALRLSLERWANAPSVDAFAPTDVQALGDLHLISLIGLRGLSAQGGWNLLDHGAWFGLAVLDAAGEVAFETEPAFAAMLDAHAGSFPHNGLIPSRRPTLAQTAHILPWTTGTRMFYGVAGVHANGFTGLVPGWLAVDFLSDGDSTQGHAPNRLIASAAGTVTYRCTPATGQTSSAIKIGDLMYTHLEYAGSPAVGTSIAQGAQLGTLKTGSFNENCGYATQGATWFHVHYGFPNVSAFSVGGWTLDTATQVWARGTTTRPPQSWIWADLPASRTYFLPRVAR
;
A
#
# COMPACT_ATOMS: atom_id res chain seq x y z
N MET A 1 -27.85 37.22 55.57
CA MET A 1 -27.43 37.83 54.29
C MET A 1 -26.24 37.06 53.77
N LEU A 2 -26.49 36.23 52.77
CA LEU A 2 -25.59 35.25 52.17
C LEU A 2 -24.98 35.89 50.91
N ARG A 3 -23.66 36.12 50.87
CA ARG A 3 -22.93 36.54 49.65
C ARG A 3 -21.61 35.78 49.64
N LEU A 4 -21.45 34.70 48.88
CA LEU A 4 -21.32 34.54 47.41
C LEU A 4 -19.85 34.22 47.10
N LEU A 5 -19.58 32.92 47.01
CA LEU A 5 -18.40 32.32 46.39
C LEU A 5 -18.33 32.74 44.91
N LEU A 6 -17.19 33.24 44.46
CA LEU A 6 -16.76 33.12 43.07
C LEU A 6 -15.23 33.19 43.00
N ALA A 7 -14.58 32.08 43.36
CA ALA A 7 -13.17 31.87 43.07
C ALA A 7 -13.05 31.52 41.59
N LEU A 8 -12.49 32.44 40.82
CA LEU A 8 -12.20 32.34 39.41
C LEU A 8 -11.10 31.28 39.19
N ALA A 9 -11.50 30.04 38.95
CA ALA A 9 -10.60 29.01 38.43
C ALA A 9 -10.34 29.30 36.95
N LEU A 10 -9.36 30.16 36.66
CA LEU A 10 -8.70 30.16 35.36
C LEU A 10 -7.95 28.84 35.22
N ILE A 11 -8.61 27.86 34.60
CA ILE A 11 -7.96 26.69 34.05
C ILE A 11 -7.09 27.21 32.88
N LEU A 12 -5.80 27.39 33.16
CA LEU A 12 -4.77 27.45 32.12
C LEU A 12 -4.77 26.09 31.43
N SER A 13 -5.59 25.96 30.39
CA SER A 13 -5.37 24.93 29.37
C SER A 13 -3.93 25.10 28.87
N PRO A 14 -3.09 24.05 28.85
CA PRO A 14 -1.78 24.16 28.25
C PRO A 14 -1.96 24.66 26.81
N PRO A 15 -1.06 25.52 26.29
CA PRO A 15 -1.13 25.93 24.89
C PRO A 15 -1.15 24.66 24.06
N GLY A 16 -2.32 24.38 23.46
CA GLY A 16 -2.48 23.25 22.58
C GLY A 16 -1.40 23.35 21.53
N ALA A 17 -0.61 22.30 21.35
CA ALA A 17 0.36 22.21 20.27
C ALA A 17 -0.37 22.65 19.00
N ALA A 18 0.04 23.78 18.42
CA ALA A 18 -0.55 24.29 17.21
C ALA A 18 -0.56 23.14 16.21
N ARG A 19 -1.76 22.68 15.84
CA ARG A 19 -1.93 21.57 14.91
C ARG A 19 -1.24 22.01 13.63
N ARG A 20 -0.06 21.47 13.34
CA ARG A 20 0.64 21.77 12.09
C ARG A 20 -0.30 21.35 10.98
N THR A 21 -0.78 22.33 10.23
CA THR A 21 -1.61 22.09 9.05
C THR A 21 -0.75 21.28 8.08
N PRO A 22 -1.20 20.09 7.66
CA PRO A 22 -0.43 19.29 6.73
C PRO A 22 -0.27 20.06 5.40
N ARG A 23 0.94 20.11 4.89
CA ARG A 23 1.25 20.81 3.63
C ARG A 23 1.14 19.89 2.43
N LEU A 24 0.61 20.39 1.31
CA LEU A 24 0.77 19.76 0.00
C LEU A 24 2.14 20.12 -0.58
N ILE A 25 2.95 19.13 -0.92
CA ILE A 25 4.23 19.28 -1.62
C ILE A 25 4.18 18.63 -3.01
N GLU A 26 5.25 18.83 -3.79
CA GLU A 26 5.41 18.19 -5.10
C GLU A 26 5.37 16.67 -5.00
N GLY A 27 4.56 16.09 -5.88
CA GLY A 27 4.34 14.65 -6.02
C GLY A 27 5.23 13.99 -7.06
N THR A 28 4.88 12.76 -7.41
CA THR A 28 5.43 12.12 -8.63
C THR A 28 4.62 12.44 -9.87
N VAL A 29 3.41 12.99 -9.70
CA VAL A 29 2.56 13.49 -10.77
C VAL A 29 2.29 14.97 -10.57
N THR A 30 2.16 15.70 -11.69
CA THR A 30 1.73 17.09 -11.69
C THR A 30 0.21 17.14 -11.78
N LEU A 31 -0.43 17.82 -10.84
CA LEU A 31 -1.85 18.17 -10.92
C LEU A 31 -1.99 19.46 -11.74
N ASP A 32 -3.15 19.64 -12.37
CA ASP A 32 -3.43 20.96 -12.93
C ASP A 32 -3.61 22.01 -11.81
N ALA A 33 -3.53 23.29 -12.18
CA ALA A 33 -3.55 24.38 -11.20
C ALA A 33 -4.86 24.45 -10.39
N ARG A 34 -5.99 24.02 -10.96
CA ARG A 34 -7.29 24.01 -10.28
C ARG A 34 -7.29 22.91 -9.21
N ASP A 35 -6.91 21.70 -9.60
CA ASP A 35 -6.87 20.53 -8.74
C ASP A 35 -5.89 20.71 -7.58
N GLU A 36 -4.70 21.25 -7.86
CA GLU A 36 -3.72 21.52 -6.82
C GLU A 36 -4.24 22.52 -5.79
N ALA A 37 -4.88 23.61 -6.26
CA ALA A 37 -5.43 24.63 -5.38
C ALA A 37 -6.58 24.08 -4.51
N ALA A 38 -7.48 23.31 -5.11
CA ALA A 38 -8.60 22.67 -4.42
C ALA A 38 -8.11 21.65 -3.37
N LEU A 39 -7.18 20.76 -3.76
CA LEU A 39 -6.60 19.77 -2.86
C LEU A 39 -5.87 20.45 -1.69
N ARG A 40 -5.08 21.50 -1.96
CA ARG A 40 -4.36 22.26 -0.93
C ARG A 40 -5.34 22.86 0.09
N LEU A 41 -6.39 23.53 -0.38
CA LEU A 41 -7.40 24.13 0.50
C LEU A 41 -8.14 23.09 1.35
N SER A 42 -8.46 21.94 0.76
CA SER A 42 -9.17 20.86 1.47
C SER A 42 -8.29 20.15 2.50
N LEU A 43 -6.99 19.98 2.22
CA LEU A 43 -6.03 19.45 3.20
C LEU A 43 -5.93 20.35 4.45
N GLU A 44 -6.05 21.66 4.31
CA GLU A 44 -6.05 22.60 5.45
C GLU A 44 -7.28 22.43 6.36
N ARG A 45 -8.37 21.89 5.80
CA ARG A 45 -9.67 21.71 6.47
C ARG A 45 -9.93 20.27 6.90
N TRP A 46 -9.07 19.32 6.52
CA TRP A 46 -9.28 17.91 6.78
C TRP A 46 -9.16 17.58 8.27
N ALA A 47 -10.29 17.59 8.96
CA ALA A 47 -10.38 17.52 10.42
C ALA A 47 -9.75 16.26 11.01
N ASN A 48 -9.72 15.15 10.27
CA ASN A 48 -9.18 13.85 10.69
C ASN A 48 -7.99 13.42 9.84
N ALA A 49 -7.24 14.38 9.28
CA ALA A 49 -6.04 14.07 8.53
C ALA A 49 -5.05 13.20 9.35
N PRO A 50 -4.45 12.17 8.73
CA PRO A 50 -3.33 11.44 9.29
C PRO A 50 -2.24 12.39 9.80
N SER A 51 -1.62 12.04 10.92
CA SER A 51 -0.50 12.83 11.46
C SER A 51 0.74 12.64 10.59
N VAL A 52 0.96 13.49 9.60
CA VAL A 52 2.13 13.43 8.69
C VAL A 52 2.73 14.82 8.50
N ASP A 53 3.97 14.89 8.01
CA ASP A 53 4.65 16.17 7.77
C ASP A 53 4.13 16.85 6.49
N ALA A 54 3.77 16.06 5.48
CA ALA A 54 3.26 16.54 4.19
C ALA A 54 2.41 15.48 3.48
N PHE A 55 1.64 15.90 2.50
CA PHE A 55 1.03 15.02 1.49
C PHE A 55 1.63 15.32 0.12
N ALA A 56 1.73 14.28 -0.71
CA ALA A 56 2.14 14.41 -2.10
C ALA A 56 1.22 13.56 -3.01
N PRO A 57 0.79 14.07 -4.18
CA PRO A 57 0.03 13.30 -5.14
C PRO A 57 0.94 12.30 -5.86
N THR A 58 0.50 11.05 -5.97
CA THR A 58 1.30 9.97 -6.56
C THR A 58 0.67 9.34 -7.79
N ASP A 59 -0.62 9.60 -8.03
CA ASP A 59 -1.33 9.20 -9.24
C ASP A 59 -2.55 10.11 -9.39
N VAL A 60 -2.97 10.37 -10.63
CA VAL A 60 -4.21 11.09 -10.93
C VAL A 60 -4.89 10.44 -12.12
N GLN A 61 -6.20 10.19 -11.99
CA GLN A 61 -7.02 9.57 -13.02
C GLN A 61 -8.33 10.31 -13.20
N ALA A 62 -8.71 10.59 -14.44
CA ALA A 62 -10.03 11.09 -14.77
C ALA A 62 -11.04 9.94 -14.80
N LEU A 63 -12.15 10.09 -14.07
CA LEU A 63 -13.25 9.15 -13.96
C LEU A 63 -14.57 9.88 -14.27
N GLY A 64 -14.82 10.10 -15.56
CA GLY A 64 -15.86 11.03 -15.99
C GLY A 64 -15.50 12.46 -15.59
N ASP A 65 -16.37 13.13 -14.86
CA ASP A 65 -16.17 14.50 -14.36
C ASP A 65 -15.43 14.56 -13.01
N LEU A 66 -14.99 13.40 -12.50
CA LEU A 66 -14.22 13.30 -11.28
C LEU A 66 -12.74 13.09 -11.58
N HIS A 67 -11.87 13.63 -10.73
CA HIS A 67 -10.47 13.25 -10.66
C HIS A 67 -10.23 12.44 -9.38
N LEU A 68 -9.72 11.21 -9.55
CA LEU A 68 -9.29 10.36 -8.46
C LEU A 68 -7.78 10.49 -8.28
N ILE A 69 -7.36 10.89 -7.07
CA ILE A 69 -5.97 11.22 -6.75
C ILE A 69 -5.46 10.22 -5.70
N SER A 70 -4.38 9.51 -6.00
CA SER A 70 -3.63 8.79 -4.96
C SER A 70 -2.76 9.76 -4.19
N LEU A 71 -2.81 9.67 -2.86
CA LEU A 71 -2.07 10.51 -1.94
C LEU A 71 -1.18 9.65 -1.06
N ILE A 72 0.08 10.07 -0.94
CA ILE A 72 0.99 9.59 0.08
C ILE A 72 1.12 10.65 1.17
N GLY A 73 0.98 10.24 2.43
CA GLY A 73 1.37 11.02 3.59
C GLY A 73 2.82 10.72 3.93
N LEU A 74 3.64 11.75 4.15
CA LEU A 74 5.09 11.65 4.28
C LEU A 74 5.55 12.08 5.67
N ARG A 75 6.57 11.41 6.21
CA ARG A 75 7.26 11.79 7.45
C ARG A 75 8.77 11.78 7.28
N GLY A 76 9.46 12.46 8.19
CA GLY A 76 10.93 12.45 8.24
C GLY A 76 11.57 13.27 7.12
N LEU A 77 10.83 14.21 6.54
CA LEU A 77 11.31 15.03 5.45
C LEU A 77 12.42 15.97 5.94
N SER A 78 13.59 15.89 5.31
CA SER A 78 14.65 16.87 5.52
C SER A 78 14.31 18.21 4.85
N ALA A 79 14.90 19.30 5.32
CA ALA A 79 14.63 20.65 4.79
C ALA A 79 15.13 20.86 3.34
N GLN A 80 16.00 19.97 2.83
CA GLN A 80 16.69 20.11 1.54
C GLN A 80 16.58 18.86 0.63
N GLY A 81 15.96 17.78 1.10
CA GLY A 81 15.94 16.50 0.39
C GLY A 81 14.64 16.24 -0.38
N GLY A 82 14.76 15.49 -1.47
CA GLY A 82 13.63 14.82 -2.11
C GLY A 82 13.07 13.71 -1.22
N TRP A 83 11.88 13.21 -1.56
CA TRP A 83 11.23 12.12 -0.85
C TRP A 83 11.18 10.87 -1.73
N ASN A 84 11.07 9.70 -1.11
CA ASN A 84 10.70 8.46 -1.79
C ASN A 84 9.75 7.66 -0.90
N LEU A 85 8.97 6.78 -1.54
CA LEU A 85 7.91 6.00 -0.93
C LEU A 85 8.43 5.12 0.21
N LEU A 86 9.61 4.54 0.03
CA LEU A 86 10.20 3.57 0.96
C LEU A 86 10.95 4.17 2.13
N ASP A 87 11.27 5.46 2.15
CA ASP A 87 11.95 6.08 3.32
C ASP A 87 11.03 7.04 4.08
N HIS A 88 10.01 7.57 3.41
CA HIS A 88 9.18 8.65 3.93
C HIS A 88 7.70 8.31 4.02
N GLY A 89 7.24 7.26 3.33
CA GLY A 89 5.83 6.86 3.32
C GLY A 89 5.32 6.55 4.72
N ALA A 90 4.26 7.26 5.14
CA ALA A 90 3.64 7.14 6.46
C ALA A 90 2.14 6.88 6.41
N TRP A 91 1.50 7.18 5.28
CA TRP A 91 0.08 6.92 5.03
C TRP A 91 -0.18 6.82 3.53
N PHE A 92 -1.17 6.04 3.12
CA PHE A 92 -1.60 5.89 1.73
C PHE A 92 -3.13 5.94 1.67
N GLY A 93 -3.66 6.71 0.73
CA GLY A 93 -5.09 6.73 0.50
C GLY A 93 -5.48 7.54 -0.73
N LEU A 94 -6.77 7.79 -0.85
CA LEU A 94 -7.37 8.45 -2.02
C LEU A 94 -8.02 9.78 -1.64
N ALA A 95 -8.03 10.70 -2.59
CA ALA A 95 -8.95 11.83 -2.64
C ALA A 95 -9.73 11.78 -3.95
N VAL A 96 -10.98 12.22 -3.91
CA VAL A 96 -11.80 12.45 -5.10
C VAL A 96 -12.11 13.94 -5.20
N LEU A 97 -11.96 14.49 -6.39
CA LEU A 97 -12.23 15.88 -6.72
C LEU A 97 -13.30 15.92 -7.83
N ASP A 98 -14.27 16.81 -7.75
CA ASP A 98 -15.24 17.04 -8.82
C ASP A 98 -14.94 18.29 -9.66
N ALA A 99 -15.73 18.49 -10.71
CA ALA A 99 -15.61 19.65 -11.60
C ALA A 99 -15.86 21.01 -10.90
N ALA A 100 -16.55 21.03 -9.77
CA ALA A 100 -16.80 22.24 -8.98
C ALA A 100 -15.62 22.59 -8.07
N GLY A 101 -14.64 21.69 -7.93
CA GLY A 101 -13.48 21.87 -7.07
C GLY A 101 -13.70 21.36 -5.64
N GLU A 102 -14.78 20.62 -5.39
CA GLU A 102 -15.00 19.97 -4.10
C GLU A 102 -14.12 18.73 -3.99
N VAL A 103 -13.45 18.56 -2.85
CA VAL A 103 -12.58 17.42 -2.56
C VAL A 103 -13.12 16.66 -1.37
N ALA A 104 -13.16 15.33 -1.49
CA ALA A 104 -13.37 14.45 -0.35
C ALA A 104 -12.23 13.44 -0.24
N PHE A 105 -11.78 13.18 0.98
CA PHE A 105 -10.77 12.17 1.29
C PHE A 105 -11.41 10.82 1.61
N GLU A 106 -10.73 9.73 1.28
CA GLU A 106 -11.20 8.33 1.47
C GLU A 106 -11.78 8.03 2.85
N THR A 107 -11.30 8.71 3.90
CA THR A 107 -11.77 8.55 5.28
C THR A 107 -13.08 9.27 5.59
N GLU A 108 -13.57 10.09 4.68
CA GLU A 108 -14.73 10.97 4.89
C GLU A 108 -15.99 10.38 4.25
N PRO A 109 -17.18 10.53 4.87
CA PRO A 109 -18.43 10.08 4.27
C PRO A 109 -18.71 10.69 2.89
N ALA A 110 -18.26 11.93 2.66
CA ALA A 110 -18.42 12.65 1.40
C ALA A 110 -17.74 11.91 0.23
N PHE A 111 -16.66 11.15 0.47
CA PHE A 111 -15.96 10.41 -0.57
C PHE A 111 -16.86 9.35 -1.20
N ALA A 112 -17.55 8.55 -0.37
CA ALA A 112 -18.51 7.58 -0.86
C ALA A 112 -19.67 8.25 -1.59
N ALA A 113 -20.20 9.36 -1.06
CA ALA A 113 -21.29 10.10 -1.66
C ALA A 113 -20.93 10.65 -3.06
N MET A 114 -19.71 11.19 -3.23
CA MET A 114 -19.23 11.69 -4.52
C MET A 114 -19.08 10.55 -5.55
N LEU A 115 -18.55 9.40 -5.14
CA LEU A 115 -18.44 8.24 -6.03
C LEU A 115 -19.83 7.68 -6.40
N ASP A 116 -20.76 7.60 -5.44
CA ASP A 116 -22.13 7.13 -5.67
C ASP A 116 -22.92 8.03 -6.63
N ALA A 117 -22.73 9.36 -6.52
CA ALA A 117 -23.35 10.32 -7.43
C ALA A 117 -22.92 10.10 -8.90
N HIS A 118 -21.78 9.41 -9.11
CA HIS A 118 -21.22 9.09 -10.43
C HIS A 118 -21.24 7.58 -10.72
N ALA A 119 -22.09 6.81 -10.03
CA ALA A 119 -22.12 5.35 -10.11
C ALA A 119 -22.34 4.78 -11.51
N GLY A 120 -22.96 5.55 -12.42
CA GLY A 120 -23.18 5.15 -13.82
C GLY A 120 -21.95 5.25 -14.72
N SER A 121 -20.88 5.91 -14.28
CA SER A 121 -19.71 6.21 -15.12
C SER A 121 -18.58 5.18 -14.99
N PHE A 122 -18.45 4.52 -13.83
CA PHE A 122 -17.38 3.55 -13.58
C PHE A 122 -17.66 2.65 -12.36
N PRO A 123 -17.07 1.44 -12.31
CA PRO A 123 -17.13 0.60 -11.12
C PRO A 123 -16.33 1.24 -9.97
N HIS A 124 -17.01 1.57 -8.87
CA HIS A 124 -16.42 2.32 -7.75
C HIS A 124 -16.61 1.66 -6.38
N ASN A 125 -17.40 0.57 -6.28
CA ASN A 125 -17.65 -0.11 -5.01
C ASN A 125 -16.35 -0.56 -4.31
N GLY A 126 -15.36 -1.02 -5.08
CA GLY A 126 -14.05 -1.40 -4.53
C GLY A 126 -13.20 -0.23 -4.03
N LEU A 127 -13.51 1.00 -4.45
CA LEU A 127 -12.87 2.21 -3.96
C LEU A 127 -13.43 2.68 -2.63
N ILE A 128 -14.68 2.34 -2.30
CA ILE A 128 -15.34 2.78 -1.06
C ILE A 128 -14.92 1.85 0.10
N PRO A 129 -14.23 2.36 1.15
CA PRO A 129 -13.67 1.52 2.21
C PRO A 129 -14.69 0.59 2.88
N SER A 130 -15.90 1.07 3.16
CA SER A 130 -16.96 0.29 3.82
C SER A 130 -17.57 -0.81 2.95
N ARG A 131 -17.31 -0.81 1.64
CA ARG A 131 -17.82 -1.78 0.67
C ARG A 131 -16.74 -2.74 0.17
N ARG A 132 -15.49 -2.53 0.57
CA ARG A 132 -14.38 -3.42 0.21
C ARG A 132 -14.64 -4.80 0.82
N PRO A 133 -14.38 -5.89 0.08
CA PRO A 133 -14.36 -7.20 0.68
C PRO A 133 -13.35 -7.20 1.83
N THR A 134 -13.80 -7.56 3.04
CA THR A 134 -12.86 -7.88 4.12
C THR A 134 -12.01 -9.05 3.66
N LEU A 135 -10.69 -8.85 3.55
CA LEU A 135 -9.72 -9.87 3.10
C LEU A 135 -9.65 -11.11 4.00
N ALA A 136 -10.37 -11.12 5.12
CA ALA A 136 -10.43 -12.19 6.12
C ALA A 136 -10.98 -13.55 5.62
N GLN A 137 -11.32 -13.71 4.33
CA GLN A 137 -11.98 -14.94 3.83
C GLN A 137 -11.25 -15.70 2.70
N THR A 138 -10.10 -15.24 2.23
CA THR A 138 -9.30 -16.04 1.28
C THR A 138 -7.87 -16.18 1.77
N ALA A 139 -7.40 -17.43 1.91
CA ALA A 139 -5.99 -17.69 2.19
C ALA A 139 -5.16 -16.99 1.11
N HIS A 140 -4.33 -16.01 1.51
CA HIS A 140 -3.45 -15.33 0.57
C HIS A 140 -2.49 -16.34 -0.07
N ILE A 141 -2.07 -16.10 -1.30
CA ILE A 141 -0.97 -16.85 -1.95
C ILE A 141 0.29 -16.01 -1.99
N LEU A 142 1.46 -16.65 -2.07
CA LEU A 142 2.71 -15.91 -2.26
C LEU A 142 2.68 -15.17 -3.61
N PRO A 143 3.23 -13.95 -3.70
CA PRO A 143 3.03 -13.05 -4.84
C PRO A 143 3.81 -13.42 -6.12
N TRP A 144 4.21 -14.68 -6.28
CA TRP A 144 4.92 -15.18 -7.45
C TRP A 144 4.35 -16.51 -7.92
N THR A 145 4.82 -16.97 -9.08
CA THR A 145 4.27 -18.14 -9.76
C THR A 145 4.35 -19.40 -8.89
N THR A 146 3.22 -20.06 -8.66
CA THR A 146 3.16 -21.34 -7.94
C THR A 146 4.05 -22.40 -8.59
N GLY A 147 4.66 -23.26 -7.78
CA GLY A 147 5.64 -24.25 -8.21
C GLY A 147 7.03 -23.67 -8.43
N THR A 148 7.29 -22.43 -7.99
CA THR A 148 8.61 -21.80 -8.04
C THR A 148 8.97 -21.19 -6.68
N ARG A 149 10.23 -20.77 -6.52
CA ARG A 149 10.75 -20.20 -5.27
C ARG A 149 11.36 -18.82 -5.47
N MET A 150 11.27 -17.99 -4.44
CA MET A 150 12.01 -16.73 -4.32
C MET A 150 12.88 -16.75 -3.05
N PHE A 151 13.97 -16.02 -3.08
CA PHE A 151 14.90 -15.87 -1.98
C PHE A 151 14.38 -14.81 -1.01
N TYR A 152 14.19 -15.18 0.25
CA TYR A 152 13.82 -14.26 1.31
C TYR A 152 15.02 -13.39 1.68
N GLY A 153 14.88 -12.08 1.48
CA GLY A 153 15.95 -11.10 1.57
C GLY A 153 16.63 -11.02 2.94
N VAL A 154 17.86 -10.47 2.92
CA VAL A 154 18.74 -10.39 4.09
C VAL A 154 18.19 -9.50 5.20
N ALA A 155 17.38 -8.49 4.84
CA ALA A 155 16.77 -7.56 5.77
C ALA A 155 15.69 -8.21 6.64
N GLY A 156 15.18 -9.37 6.24
CA GLY A 156 14.09 -10.05 6.92
C GLY A 156 12.84 -9.16 7.00
N VAL A 157 12.23 -9.09 8.18
CA VAL A 157 11.13 -8.19 8.47
C VAL A 157 11.68 -6.81 8.78
N HIS A 158 11.27 -5.84 7.99
CA HIS A 158 11.71 -4.45 8.16
C HIS A 158 10.52 -3.51 7.96
N ALA A 159 10.75 -2.23 8.24
CA ALA A 159 9.73 -1.24 7.99
C ALA A 159 9.53 -1.11 6.46
N ASN A 160 8.29 -1.11 5.98
CA ASN A 160 7.94 -0.82 4.58
C ASN A 160 8.11 0.69 4.26
N GLY A 161 9.05 1.35 4.94
CA GLY A 161 9.35 2.78 4.95
C GLY A 161 9.03 3.58 6.21
N PHE A 162 8.75 2.87 7.29
CA PHE A 162 8.29 3.44 8.57
C PHE A 162 9.39 3.43 9.66
N THR A 163 10.51 4.13 9.47
CA THR A 163 11.61 4.13 10.46
C THR A 163 11.30 4.85 11.79
N GLY A 164 10.10 5.42 11.96
CA GLY A 164 9.81 6.32 13.09
C GLY A 164 8.73 5.92 14.09
N LEU A 165 7.64 5.26 13.70
CA LEU A 165 6.44 5.14 14.57
C LEU A 165 5.63 3.88 14.20
N VAL A 166 5.52 2.93 15.12
CA VAL A 166 4.39 1.97 15.11
C VAL A 166 3.13 2.78 15.38
N PRO A 167 2.07 2.74 14.55
CA PRO A 167 1.64 1.60 13.75
C PRO A 167 1.44 1.87 12.26
N GLY A 168 1.63 0.80 11.49
CA GLY A 168 1.21 0.74 10.11
C GLY A 168 1.56 -0.61 9.52
N TRP A 169 2.61 -0.62 8.71
CA TRP A 169 2.91 -1.71 7.81
C TRP A 169 4.38 -2.13 7.91
N LEU A 170 4.63 -3.43 7.78
CA LEU A 170 5.93 -4.07 7.68
C LEU A 170 6.15 -4.54 6.25
N ALA A 171 7.39 -4.85 5.90
CA ALA A 171 7.77 -5.43 4.62
C ALA A 171 8.70 -6.62 4.80
N VAL A 172 8.71 -7.44 3.76
CA VAL A 172 9.77 -8.40 3.45
C VAL A 172 10.11 -8.29 1.97
N ASP A 173 11.36 -8.60 1.64
CA ASP A 173 11.82 -8.64 0.25
C ASP A 173 11.90 -10.08 -0.23
N PHE A 174 11.32 -10.35 -1.40
CA PHE A 174 11.46 -11.62 -2.10
C PHE A 174 12.15 -11.42 -3.43
N LEU A 175 13.34 -12.00 -3.58
CA LEU A 175 14.25 -11.79 -4.69
C LEU A 175 14.30 -13.02 -5.60
N SER A 176 14.52 -12.81 -6.90
CA SER A 176 14.79 -13.88 -7.87
C SER A 176 15.66 -13.37 -9.02
N ASP A 177 16.40 -14.27 -9.64
CA ASP A 177 17.14 -14.07 -10.89
C ASP A 177 16.40 -14.62 -12.12
N GLY A 178 15.27 -15.30 -11.90
CA GLY A 178 14.46 -15.90 -12.96
C GLY A 178 15.00 -17.20 -13.54
N ASP A 179 16.02 -17.83 -12.93
CA ASP A 179 16.57 -19.10 -13.41
C ASP A 179 15.60 -20.26 -13.17
N SER A 180 14.81 -20.57 -14.20
CA SER A 180 13.83 -21.64 -14.19
C SER A 180 14.47 -23.03 -14.09
N THR A 181 15.75 -23.19 -14.44
CA THR A 181 16.46 -24.48 -14.31
C THR A 181 16.72 -24.83 -12.83
N GLN A 182 16.77 -23.81 -11.97
CA GLN A 182 16.87 -23.95 -10.51
C GLN A 182 15.52 -23.78 -9.80
N GLY A 183 14.42 -23.71 -10.55
CA GLY A 183 13.07 -23.49 -10.03
C GLY A 183 12.84 -22.07 -9.47
N HIS A 184 13.70 -21.10 -9.80
CA HIS A 184 13.53 -19.72 -9.35
C HIS A 184 12.35 -19.08 -10.09
N ALA A 185 11.58 -18.26 -9.38
CA ALA A 185 10.39 -17.64 -9.95
C ALA A 185 10.76 -16.74 -11.13
N PRO A 186 10.06 -16.81 -12.28
CA PRO A 186 10.26 -15.85 -13.36
C PRO A 186 9.82 -14.45 -12.94
N ASN A 187 10.21 -13.42 -13.69
CA ASN A 187 9.82 -12.04 -13.42
C ASN A 187 8.34 -11.81 -13.78
N ARG A 188 7.45 -12.29 -12.92
CA ARG A 188 5.99 -12.22 -13.05
C ARG A 188 5.37 -12.14 -11.68
N LEU A 189 5.00 -10.92 -11.28
CA LEU A 189 4.31 -10.68 -10.01
C LEU A 189 2.82 -10.99 -10.16
N ILE A 190 2.26 -11.67 -9.16
CA ILE A 190 0.83 -11.98 -9.11
C ILE A 190 0.20 -11.47 -7.81
N ALA A 191 -1.10 -11.24 -7.85
CA ALA A 191 -1.84 -10.77 -6.68
C ALA A 191 -1.98 -11.86 -5.61
N SER A 192 -1.50 -11.58 -4.41
CA SER A 192 -1.64 -12.50 -3.26
C SER A 192 -3.07 -12.64 -2.78
N ALA A 193 -3.91 -11.63 -3.04
CA ALA A 193 -5.32 -11.62 -2.67
C ALA A 193 -6.15 -10.99 -3.80
N ALA A 194 -7.43 -11.33 -3.84
CA ALA A 194 -8.38 -10.62 -4.68
C ALA A 194 -8.71 -9.28 -4.04
N GLY A 195 -8.93 -8.24 -4.85
CA GLY A 195 -9.30 -6.93 -4.33
C GLY A 195 -9.20 -5.86 -5.40
N THR A 196 -9.52 -4.63 -5.01
CA THR A 196 -9.38 -3.46 -5.87
C THR A 196 -8.06 -2.75 -5.56
N VAL A 197 -7.42 -2.20 -6.59
CA VAL A 197 -6.26 -1.30 -6.41
C VAL A 197 -6.77 -0.01 -5.78
N THR A 198 -6.27 0.31 -4.59
CA THR A 198 -6.73 1.42 -3.74
C THR A 198 -5.68 2.51 -3.55
N TYR A 199 -4.51 2.34 -4.13
CA TYR A 199 -3.46 3.34 -4.21
C TYR A 199 -2.48 2.93 -5.31
N ARG A 200 -1.94 3.91 -6.02
CA ARG A 200 -0.85 3.74 -6.97
C ARG A 200 0.17 4.86 -6.80
N CYS A 201 1.44 4.51 -6.94
CA CYS A 201 2.52 5.45 -7.16
C CYS A 201 2.96 5.34 -8.62
N THR A 202 2.55 6.31 -9.42
CA THR A 202 3.00 6.54 -10.79
C THR A 202 4.36 7.22 -10.75
N PRO A 203 5.39 6.74 -11.45
CA PRO A 203 6.72 7.32 -11.42
C PRO A 203 6.73 8.75 -11.97
N ALA A 204 7.65 9.56 -11.44
CA ALA A 204 7.95 10.86 -12.02
C ALA A 204 8.54 10.73 -13.44
N THR A 205 8.54 11.82 -14.21
CA THR A 205 9.15 11.83 -15.54
C THR A 205 10.59 11.33 -15.50
N GLY A 206 10.91 10.32 -16.32
CA GLY A 206 12.23 9.70 -16.38
C GLY A 206 12.44 8.51 -15.44
N GLN A 207 11.45 8.17 -14.61
CA GLN A 207 11.45 7.00 -13.73
C GLN A 207 10.50 5.92 -14.26
N THR A 208 10.63 4.67 -13.82
CA THR A 208 9.73 3.58 -14.25
C THR A 208 9.23 2.68 -13.11
N SER A 209 9.70 2.86 -11.87
CA SER A 209 9.27 2.12 -10.70
C SER A 209 7.87 2.56 -10.30
N SER A 210 7.03 1.59 -9.97
CA SER A 210 5.67 1.79 -9.52
C SER A 210 5.42 1.01 -8.24
N ALA A 211 4.42 1.46 -7.48
CA ALA A 211 3.90 0.75 -6.33
C ALA A 211 2.38 0.75 -6.37
N ILE A 212 1.75 -0.34 -5.92
CA ILE A 212 0.28 -0.42 -5.83
C ILE A 212 -0.14 -1.06 -4.51
N LYS A 213 -1.33 -0.68 -4.03
CA LYS A 213 -1.97 -1.27 -2.85
C LYS A 213 -3.25 -2.00 -3.23
N ILE A 214 -3.37 -3.26 -2.83
CA ILE A 214 -4.59 -4.07 -2.98
C ILE A 214 -5.02 -4.53 -1.58
N GLY A 215 -6.15 -4.01 -1.10
CA GLY A 215 -6.58 -4.16 0.28
C GLY A 215 -5.48 -3.73 1.25
N ASP A 216 -5.00 -4.67 2.05
CA ASP A 216 -3.96 -4.45 3.06
C ASP A 216 -2.57 -4.93 2.62
N LEU A 217 -2.34 -5.06 1.31
CA LEU A 217 -1.06 -5.49 0.74
C LEU A 217 -0.50 -4.44 -0.22
N MET A 218 0.82 -4.21 -0.15
CA MET A 218 1.54 -3.24 -0.97
C MET A 218 2.56 -4.01 -1.79
N TYR A 219 2.58 -3.72 -3.09
CA TYR A 219 3.49 -4.29 -4.04
C TYR A 219 4.34 -3.16 -4.58
N THR A 220 5.62 -3.12 -4.23
CA THR A 220 6.56 -2.09 -4.69
C THR A 220 7.58 -2.70 -5.67
N HIS A 221 8.22 -1.84 -6.45
CA HIS A 221 9.20 -2.18 -7.51
C HIS A 221 8.60 -2.81 -8.76
N LEU A 222 7.31 -2.60 -9.01
CA LEU A 222 6.72 -2.93 -10.31
C LEU A 222 7.33 -2.04 -11.39
N GLU A 223 7.50 -2.57 -12.59
CA GLU A 223 7.58 -1.73 -13.77
C GLU A 223 6.22 -1.04 -13.96
N TYR A 224 6.24 0.27 -14.15
CA TYR A 224 5.03 1.07 -14.35
C TYR A 224 4.27 0.65 -15.61
N ALA A 225 5.00 0.28 -16.66
CA ALA A 225 4.43 -0.27 -17.88
C ALA A 225 3.69 -1.58 -17.55
N GLY A 226 2.36 -1.52 -17.55
CA GLY A 226 1.49 -2.65 -17.23
C GLY A 226 1.09 -2.77 -15.77
N SER A 227 1.52 -1.87 -14.87
CA SER A 227 1.01 -1.87 -13.49
C SER A 227 -0.47 -1.43 -13.46
N PRO A 228 -1.37 -2.15 -12.77
CA PRO A 228 -2.78 -1.81 -12.67
C PRO A 228 -3.06 -0.38 -12.17
N ALA A 229 -4.08 0.25 -12.74
CA ALA A 229 -4.57 1.54 -12.28
C ALA A 229 -5.44 1.40 -11.03
N VAL A 230 -5.54 2.46 -10.21
CA VAL A 230 -6.51 2.55 -9.10
C VAL A 230 -7.92 2.27 -9.61
N GLY A 231 -8.72 1.54 -8.84
CA GLY A 231 -10.08 1.11 -9.22
C GLY A 231 -10.13 -0.21 -9.99
N THR A 232 -8.99 -0.72 -10.49
CA THR A 232 -8.94 -2.03 -11.15
C THR A 232 -9.26 -3.14 -10.13
N SER A 233 -10.28 -3.96 -10.43
CA SER A 233 -10.56 -5.19 -9.69
C SER A 233 -9.66 -6.33 -10.15
N ILE A 234 -8.97 -6.94 -9.19
CA ILE A 234 -7.95 -7.95 -9.41
C ILE A 234 -8.38 -9.25 -8.71
N ALA A 235 -8.29 -10.37 -9.43
CA ALA A 235 -8.47 -11.69 -8.83
C ALA A 235 -7.15 -12.16 -8.18
N GLN A 236 -7.25 -12.98 -7.13
CA GLN A 236 -6.07 -13.66 -6.56
C GLN A 236 -5.37 -14.48 -7.66
N GLY A 237 -4.05 -14.38 -7.75
CA GLY A 237 -3.24 -15.05 -8.77
C GLY A 237 -3.25 -14.37 -10.14
N ALA A 238 -4.03 -13.30 -10.34
CA ALA A 238 -3.93 -12.49 -11.55
C ALA A 238 -2.57 -11.78 -11.59
N GLN A 239 -2.05 -11.60 -12.81
CA GLN A 239 -0.78 -10.93 -13.02
C GLN A 239 -0.91 -9.43 -12.72
N LEU A 240 0.00 -8.92 -11.90
CA LEU A 240 0.12 -7.49 -11.58
C LEU A 240 1.13 -6.79 -12.48
N GLY A 241 2.05 -7.54 -13.10
CA GLY A 241 3.09 -6.98 -13.97
C GLY A 241 4.42 -7.69 -13.77
N THR A 242 5.48 -7.02 -14.21
CA THR A 242 6.88 -7.41 -13.97
C THR A 242 7.49 -6.47 -12.93
N LEU A 243 8.55 -6.93 -12.27
CA LEU A 243 9.35 -6.15 -11.33
C LEU A 243 10.54 -5.52 -12.05
N LYS A 244 10.99 -4.36 -11.58
CA LYS A 244 12.22 -3.72 -12.05
C LYS A 244 13.43 -4.62 -11.79
N THR A 245 14.26 -4.77 -12.80
CA THR A 245 15.54 -5.48 -12.69
C THR A 245 16.69 -4.51 -12.43
N GLY A 246 17.77 -5.02 -11.81
CA GLY A 246 18.95 -4.20 -11.51
C GLY A 246 18.72 -3.18 -10.41
N SER A 247 19.76 -2.43 -10.06
CA SER A 247 19.67 -1.40 -9.02
C SER A 247 19.08 -0.10 -9.58
N PHE A 248 18.24 0.57 -8.79
CA PHE A 248 17.60 1.84 -9.16
C PHE A 248 17.28 2.67 -7.91
N ASN A 249 17.08 3.97 -8.08
CA ASN A 249 16.73 4.90 -7.01
C ASN A 249 15.71 5.92 -7.51
N GLU A 250 14.43 5.71 -7.17
CA GLU A 250 13.30 6.45 -7.73
C GLU A 250 12.27 6.79 -6.64
N ASN A 251 11.38 7.75 -6.89
CA ASN A 251 10.42 8.22 -5.89
C ASN A 251 9.45 7.11 -5.47
N CYS A 252 9.01 6.26 -6.40
CA CYS A 252 8.11 5.16 -6.11
C CYS A 252 8.82 3.87 -5.65
N GLY A 253 10.13 3.94 -5.37
CA GLY A 253 10.91 2.84 -4.81
C GLY A 253 12.37 2.86 -5.26
N TYR A 254 13.24 2.25 -4.47
CA TYR A 254 14.64 2.03 -4.79
C TYR A 254 15.05 0.61 -4.45
N ALA A 255 16.08 0.10 -5.11
CA ALA A 255 16.62 -1.23 -4.85
C ALA A 255 18.13 -1.26 -5.09
N THR A 256 18.83 -2.05 -4.26
CA THR A 256 20.22 -2.45 -4.52
C THR A 256 20.26 -3.96 -4.74
N GLN A 257 20.44 -4.37 -6.00
CA GLN A 257 20.37 -5.77 -6.43
C GLN A 257 21.22 -6.01 -7.69
N GLY A 258 21.51 -7.29 -7.98
CA GLY A 258 22.24 -7.69 -9.19
C GLY A 258 21.53 -7.27 -10.47
N ALA A 259 22.27 -7.06 -11.57
CA ALA A 259 21.74 -6.50 -12.81
C ALA A 259 20.55 -7.27 -13.41
N THR A 260 20.53 -8.59 -13.26
CA THR A 260 19.44 -9.47 -13.74
C THR A 260 18.46 -9.87 -12.63
N TRP A 261 18.75 -9.49 -11.40
CA TRP A 261 17.89 -9.79 -10.26
C TRP A 261 16.75 -8.78 -10.20
N PHE A 262 15.64 -9.22 -9.64
CA PHE A 262 14.47 -8.41 -9.32
C PHE A 262 13.90 -8.86 -7.99
N HIS A 263 13.16 -7.98 -7.32
CA HIS A 263 12.48 -8.33 -6.09
C HIS A 263 11.18 -7.57 -5.92
N VAL A 264 10.25 -8.19 -5.20
CA VAL A 264 9.10 -7.49 -4.65
C VAL A 264 9.42 -7.09 -3.22
N HIS A 265 9.28 -5.80 -2.94
CA HIS A 265 9.18 -5.31 -1.57
C HIS A 265 7.70 -5.39 -1.20
N TYR A 266 7.37 -6.41 -0.42
CA TYR A 266 6.00 -6.86 -0.15
C TYR A 266 5.54 -6.35 1.21
N GLY A 267 4.73 -5.28 1.18
CA GLY A 267 4.19 -4.63 2.37
C GLY A 267 2.90 -5.27 2.87
N PHE A 268 2.76 -5.36 4.19
CA PHE A 268 1.61 -5.92 4.90
C PHE A 268 1.42 -5.22 6.26
N PRO A 269 0.27 -5.34 6.94
CA PRO A 269 0.03 -4.65 8.21
C PRO A 269 0.98 -5.14 9.31
N ASN A 270 1.31 -4.27 10.25
CA ASN A 270 2.10 -4.63 11.42
C ASN A 270 1.27 -5.52 12.36
N VAL A 271 1.41 -6.83 12.18
CA VAL A 271 0.78 -7.89 12.95
C VAL A 271 1.85 -8.80 13.54
N SER A 272 1.53 -9.51 14.64
CA SER A 272 2.48 -10.46 15.23
C SER A 272 2.71 -11.71 14.37
N ALA A 273 1.71 -12.09 13.56
CA ALA A 273 1.78 -13.22 12.65
C ALA A 273 1.11 -12.90 11.32
N PHE A 274 1.83 -13.10 10.21
CA PHE A 274 1.33 -12.84 8.86
C PHE A 274 1.31 -14.12 8.03
N SER A 275 0.13 -14.51 7.54
CA SER A 275 -0.06 -15.79 6.85
C SER A 275 -0.28 -15.63 5.34
N VAL A 276 0.49 -16.35 4.53
CA VAL A 276 0.42 -16.32 3.06
C VAL A 276 1.00 -17.62 2.46
N GLY A 277 0.34 -18.19 1.46
CA GLY A 277 0.78 -19.40 0.76
C GLY A 277 0.93 -20.63 1.65
N GLY A 278 0.16 -20.70 2.74
CA GLY A 278 0.29 -21.73 3.77
C GLY A 278 1.52 -21.57 4.68
N TRP A 279 2.29 -20.50 4.52
CA TRP A 279 3.32 -20.08 5.46
C TRP A 279 2.76 -19.07 6.46
N THR A 280 3.30 -19.08 7.67
CA THR A 280 3.08 -18.04 8.68
C THR A 280 4.41 -17.43 9.06
N LEU A 281 4.57 -16.13 8.85
CA LEU A 281 5.68 -15.32 9.32
C LEU A 281 5.39 -14.87 10.75
N ASP A 282 6.25 -15.22 11.68
CA ASP A 282 6.34 -14.55 12.96
C ASP A 282 7.19 -13.28 12.77
N THR A 283 6.61 -12.10 12.99
CA THR A 283 7.29 -10.83 12.73
C THR A 283 8.32 -10.45 13.78
N ALA A 284 8.27 -11.07 14.97
CA ALA A 284 9.27 -10.87 16.02
C ALA A 284 10.51 -11.74 15.77
N THR A 285 10.32 -13.01 15.41
CA THR A 285 11.44 -13.91 15.07
C THR A 285 11.89 -13.78 13.62
N GLN A 286 11.07 -13.15 12.77
CA GLN A 286 11.28 -12.98 11.33
C GLN A 286 11.35 -14.29 10.53
N VAL A 287 10.89 -15.39 11.13
CA VAL A 287 10.95 -16.74 10.55
C VAL A 287 9.60 -17.10 9.95
N TRP A 288 9.63 -17.60 8.72
CA TRP A 288 8.48 -18.25 8.10
C TRP A 288 8.38 -19.70 8.54
N ALA A 289 7.20 -20.15 8.95
CA ALA A 289 6.93 -21.52 9.35
C ALA A 289 5.79 -22.13 8.53
N ARG A 290 5.90 -23.43 8.26
CA ARG A 290 4.86 -24.24 7.61
C ARG A 290 4.98 -25.69 8.10
N GLY A 291 4.09 -26.09 8.99
CA GLY A 291 4.23 -27.34 9.75
C GLY A 291 5.55 -27.32 10.54
N THR A 292 6.40 -28.33 10.34
CA THR A 292 7.74 -28.42 10.97
C THR A 292 8.84 -27.71 10.17
N THR A 293 8.53 -27.19 8.97
CA THR A 293 9.53 -26.51 8.12
C THR A 293 9.61 -25.04 8.50
N THR A 294 10.83 -24.53 8.64
CA THR A 294 11.11 -23.11 8.86
C THR A 294 12.05 -22.51 7.80
N ARG A 295 11.90 -21.20 7.57
CA ARG A 295 12.70 -20.41 6.63
C ARG A 295 13.03 -19.05 7.26
N PRO A 296 14.24 -18.89 7.86
CA PRO A 296 14.73 -17.58 8.28
C PRO A 296 15.08 -16.70 7.07
N PRO A 297 15.41 -15.42 7.27
CA PRO A 297 16.06 -14.60 6.24
C PRO A 297 17.21 -15.36 5.56
N GLN A 298 17.49 -15.02 4.30
CA GLN A 298 18.49 -15.71 3.47
C GLN A 298 18.14 -17.15 3.10
N SER A 299 16.84 -17.45 2.99
CA SER A 299 16.36 -18.79 2.61
C SER A 299 15.44 -18.75 1.40
N TRP A 300 15.41 -19.84 0.62
CA TRP A 300 14.45 -19.99 -0.47
C TRP A 300 13.08 -20.47 0.02
N ILE A 301 12.03 -19.75 -0.38
CA ILE A 301 10.64 -20.06 -0.04
C ILE A 301 9.90 -20.51 -1.29
N TRP A 302 9.26 -21.68 -1.23
CA TRP A 302 8.43 -22.21 -2.31
C TRP A 302 7.00 -21.66 -2.21
N ALA A 303 6.47 -21.21 -3.34
CA ALA A 303 5.04 -20.99 -3.52
C ALA A 303 4.41 -22.32 -3.94
N ASP A 304 3.85 -23.05 -2.98
CA ASP A 304 3.10 -24.27 -3.29
C ASP A 304 1.62 -23.95 -3.44
N LEU A 305 0.87 -24.83 -4.11
CA LEU A 305 -0.58 -24.79 -4.02
C LEU A 305 -0.96 -24.94 -2.53
N PRO A 306 -1.92 -24.16 -2.02
CA PRO A 306 -2.50 -24.44 -0.71
C PRO A 306 -2.89 -25.91 -0.73
N ALA A 307 -2.43 -26.69 0.25
CA ALA A 307 -2.74 -28.12 0.32
C ALA A 307 -4.25 -28.25 0.07
N SER A 308 -4.62 -28.82 -1.08
CA SER A 308 -6.01 -29.05 -1.38
C SER A 308 -6.51 -29.86 -0.20
N ARG A 309 -7.57 -29.40 0.47
CA ARG A 309 -8.31 -30.28 1.35
C ARG A 309 -8.63 -31.49 0.47
N THR A 310 -7.96 -32.60 0.74
CA THR A 310 -8.28 -33.88 0.13
C THR A 310 -9.71 -34.14 0.55
N TYR A 311 -10.66 -33.76 -0.31
CA TYR A 311 -12.02 -34.22 -0.18
C TYR A 311 -11.92 -35.73 -0.36
N PHE A 312 -11.96 -36.45 0.75
CA PHE A 312 -12.23 -37.87 0.76
C PHE A 312 -13.57 -38.05 0.05
N LEU A 313 -13.53 -38.39 -1.23
CA LEU A 313 -14.68 -38.95 -1.91
C LEU A 313 -14.99 -40.25 -1.17
N PRO A 314 -16.16 -40.41 -0.54
CA PRO A 314 -16.52 -41.67 0.08
C PRO A 314 -16.50 -42.74 -1.01
N ARG A 315 -15.73 -43.80 -0.78
CA ARG A 315 -15.79 -45.00 -1.63
C ARG A 315 -17.25 -45.48 -1.62
N VAL A 316 -17.90 -45.37 -2.77
CA VAL A 316 -19.13 -46.13 -3.01
C VAL A 316 -18.71 -47.59 -3.04
N ALA A 317 -19.10 -48.33 -2.00
CA ALA A 317 -18.99 -49.77 -1.98
C ALA A 317 -19.89 -50.34 -3.10
N ARG A 318 -19.33 -51.24 -3.89
CA ARG A 318 -20.09 -52.09 -4.82
C ARG A 318 -20.68 -53.26 -4.07
#